data_AF-A0A7Y3BHE5-F1
#
_entry.id   AF-A0A7Y3BHE5-F1
#
_cell.length_a   1.000
_cell.length_b   1.000
_cell.length_c   1.000
_cell.angle_alpha   90.00
_cell.angle_beta   90.00
_cell.angle_gamma   90.00
#
_symmetry.space_group_name_H-M   'P 1'
#
loop_
_entity.id
_entity.type
_entity.pdbx_description
1 polymer ?
#
loop_
_entity_poly.entity_id
_entity_poly.type
_entity_poly.pdbx_seq_one_letter_code
_entity_poly.pdbx_strand_id
1 'polypeptide(L)'
;MKTLLTSIFLIIILVGCQDTTNITDPLHSTNPMNLNKSYDRDDYGFDLIQLPTKSPEWQDSVFTVSKEIDGEDGGNVTLFKYYITESGWPFYIYATLDIPENAFQGTKIITMTLDEEFATIHFYPETQTNWYKPFILNQYFQGLDYVGLFSKYMIMTLEDFDFVYQNQNGQVETVKKDAFQFNRQLGLIKVQGANLTHFSRYGWIRKQG
;
A
#
# COMPACT_ATOMS: atom_id res chain seq x y z
N MET A 1 42.31 -56.82 43.58
CA MET A 1 42.80 -55.43 43.36
C MET A 1 42.01 -54.79 42.24
N LYS A 2 41.11 -53.86 42.56
CA LYS A 2 40.92 -52.54 41.92
C LYS A 2 39.73 -51.87 42.61
N THR A 3 39.91 -50.58 42.83
CA THR A 3 39.34 -49.74 43.88
C THR A 3 37.99 -49.14 43.53
N LEU A 4 37.27 -48.77 44.60
CA LEU A 4 36.10 -47.88 44.66
C LEU A 4 36.20 -46.65 43.77
N LEU A 5 35.06 -46.19 43.25
CA LEU A 5 34.68 -44.77 43.38
C LEU A 5 33.17 -44.59 43.23
N THR A 6 32.56 -44.26 44.37
CA THR A 6 31.23 -43.71 44.56
C THR A 6 31.13 -42.31 43.95
N SER A 7 30.01 -42.01 43.27
CA SER A 7 29.48 -40.64 43.22
C SER A 7 27.95 -40.69 43.19
N ILE A 8 27.40 -40.20 44.29
CA ILE A 8 26.00 -39.85 44.48
C ILE A 8 25.83 -38.44 43.89
N PHE A 9 24.90 -38.27 42.96
CA PHE A 9 24.21 -36.98 42.83
C PHE A 9 22.73 -37.23 42.54
N LEU A 10 21.95 -36.84 43.53
CA LEU A 10 20.49 -36.77 43.59
C LEU A 10 20.09 -35.37 43.10
N ILE A 11 19.13 -35.22 42.18
CA ILE A 11 18.19 -34.08 42.09
C ILE A 11 16.93 -34.55 41.32
N ILE A 12 15.90 -34.83 42.12
CA ILE A 12 14.51 -34.33 42.12
C ILE A 12 13.84 -33.95 40.78
N ILE A 13 12.64 -34.51 40.68
CA ILE A 13 11.60 -34.46 39.64
C ILE A 13 10.69 -33.22 39.85
N LEU A 14 10.11 -32.68 38.76
CA LEU A 14 8.67 -32.35 38.57
C LEU A 14 8.35 -30.94 37.99
N VAL A 15 7.34 -30.97 37.09
CA VAL A 15 6.42 -29.91 36.60
C VAL A 15 7.07 -28.84 35.69
N GLY A 16 6.57 -28.47 34.52
CA GLY A 16 5.30 -28.71 33.82
C GLY A 16 4.90 -27.40 33.13
N CYS A 17 4.54 -27.46 31.84
CA CYS A 17 3.58 -26.55 31.20
C CYS A 17 3.33 -27.10 29.79
N GLN A 18 2.13 -27.63 29.57
CA GLN A 18 1.54 -27.65 28.24
C GLN A 18 1.13 -26.21 27.93
N ASP A 19 1.36 -25.77 26.70
CA ASP A 19 0.41 -24.93 25.98
C ASP A 19 0.60 -25.18 24.48
N THR A 20 -0.36 -25.88 23.89
CA THR A 20 -0.67 -25.77 22.47
C THR A 20 -1.48 -24.48 22.30
N THR A 21 -0.96 -23.48 21.59
CA THR A 21 -1.82 -22.52 20.88
C THR A 21 -1.22 -22.16 19.53
N ASN A 22 -2.13 -22.09 18.56
CA ASN A 22 -1.93 -21.79 17.16
C ASN A 22 -1.04 -20.56 16.94
N ILE A 23 -0.02 -20.69 16.10
CA ILE A 23 0.62 -19.54 15.47
C ILE A 23 -0.14 -19.28 14.16
N THR A 24 -1.25 -18.55 14.28
CA THR A 24 -1.65 -17.63 13.23
C THR A 24 -0.69 -16.44 13.27
N ASP A 25 -0.16 -16.06 12.12
CA ASP A 25 0.73 -14.91 11.90
C ASP A 25 0.34 -13.67 12.73
N PRO A 26 1.32 -12.90 13.25
CA PRO A 26 1.00 -11.63 13.87
C PRO A 26 0.62 -10.61 12.80
N LEU A 27 -0.68 -10.33 12.72
CA LEU A 27 -1.21 -9.02 12.39
C LEU A 27 -0.67 -8.03 13.43
N HIS A 28 0.33 -7.22 13.09
CA HIS A 28 0.61 -5.98 13.81
C HIS A 28 1.40 -4.98 12.95
N SER A 29 0.74 -3.87 12.60
CA SER A 29 1.19 -2.53 13.01
C SER A 29 0.13 -1.50 12.59
N THR A 30 -0.70 -1.10 13.56
CA THR A 30 -1.53 0.11 13.50
C THR A 30 -0.81 1.19 14.31
N ASN A 31 0.15 1.87 13.70
CA ASN A 31 0.61 3.16 14.19
C ASN A 31 0.28 4.19 13.10
N PRO A 32 -0.53 5.23 13.41
CA PRO A 32 -0.75 6.32 12.46
C PRO A 32 0.58 7.05 12.26
N MET A 33 1.22 6.81 11.11
CA MET A 33 2.50 7.43 10.76
C MET A 33 2.22 8.89 10.37
N ASN A 34 2.48 9.79 11.30
CA ASN A 34 2.13 11.22 11.20
C ASN A 34 3.41 12.06 11.07
N LEU A 35 4.22 11.77 10.05
CA LEU A 35 5.33 12.63 9.62
C LEU A 35 5.14 12.99 8.15
N ASN A 36 5.04 14.29 7.87
CA ASN A 36 5.11 14.84 6.51
C ASN A 36 6.58 14.83 6.09
N LYS A 37 7.01 13.76 5.43
CA LYS A 37 8.35 13.62 4.86
C LYS A 37 8.26 13.86 3.37
N SER A 38 9.08 14.77 2.86
CA SER A 38 9.28 14.95 1.42
C SER A 38 10.47 14.12 0.99
N TYR A 39 10.35 13.47 -0.17
CA TYR A 39 11.46 12.77 -0.81
C TYR A 39 11.75 13.46 -2.14
N ASP A 40 13.02 13.82 -2.32
CA ASP A 40 13.54 14.22 -3.63
C ASP A 40 14.13 13.00 -4.32
N ARG A 41 13.90 12.89 -5.63
CA ARG A 41 14.45 11.80 -6.45
C ARG A 41 15.98 11.84 -6.44
N ASP A 42 16.56 13.03 -6.31
CA ASP A 42 17.99 13.26 -6.51
C ASP A 42 18.81 13.25 -5.18
N ASP A 43 18.19 13.41 -4.01
CA ASP A 43 18.90 13.65 -2.73
C ASP A 43 18.78 12.50 -1.70
N TYR A 44 17.68 11.72 -1.72
CA TYR A 44 17.47 10.57 -0.81
C TYR A 44 16.98 9.29 -1.50
N GLY A 45 16.63 9.35 -2.79
CA GLY A 45 16.28 8.21 -3.63
C GLY A 45 14.96 7.52 -3.26
N PHE A 46 14.06 7.41 -4.22
CA PHE A 46 12.92 6.51 -4.12
C PHE A 46 12.67 5.86 -5.47
N ASP A 47 12.14 4.64 -5.44
CA ASP A 47 11.68 3.94 -6.64
C ASP A 47 10.17 3.88 -6.64
N LEU A 48 9.54 4.24 -7.76
CA LEU A 48 8.12 3.97 -7.97
C LEU A 48 7.91 2.46 -8.10
N ILE A 49 6.83 1.96 -7.51
CA ILE A 49 6.48 0.55 -7.63
C ILE A 49 5.92 0.30 -9.03
N GLN A 50 6.62 -0.49 -9.84
CA GLN A 50 6.18 -0.82 -11.19
C GLN A 50 4.98 -1.76 -11.18
N LEU A 51 4.06 -1.54 -12.11
CA LEU A 51 3.01 -2.48 -12.44
C LEU A 51 3.56 -3.60 -13.31
N PRO A 52 3.05 -4.84 -13.17
CA PRO A 52 3.37 -5.90 -14.10
C PRO A 52 2.96 -5.55 -15.54
N THR A 53 3.78 -5.94 -16.52
CA THR A 53 3.44 -5.76 -17.93
C THR A 53 2.14 -6.50 -18.25
N LYS A 54 1.19 -5.80 -18.90
CA LYS A 54 -0.06 -6.40 -19.38
C LYS A 54 0.25 -7.40 -20.49
N SER A 55 -0.48 -8.51 -20.52
CA SER A 55 -0.50 -9.40 -21.70
C SER A 55 -1.01 -8.65 -22.95
N PRO A 56 -0.63 -9.09 -24.17
CA PRO A 56 -1.02 -8.43 -25.43
C PRO A 56 -2.51 -8.15 -25.56
N GLU A 57 -3.36 -9.01 -25.00
CA GLU A 57 -4.82 -8.89 -25.04
C GLU A 57 -5.37 -7.70 -24.23
N TRP A 58 -4.55 -7.10 -23.36
CA TRP A 58 -4.95 -6.04 -22.44
C TRP A 58 -4.19 -4.72 -22.64
N GLN A 59 -3.32 -4.62 -23.65
CA GLN A 59 -2.42 -3.45 -23.83
C GLN A 59 -3.17 -2.13 -24.04
N ASP A 60 -4.29 -2.13 -24.77
CA ASP A 60 -5.02 -0.89 -25.09
C ASP A 60 -5.93 -0.40 -23.94
N SER A 61 -5.87 -1.03 -22.76
CA SER A 61 -6.78 -0.71 -21.66
C SER A 61 -6.17 0.28 -20.67
N VAL A 62 -6.57 1.54 -20.79
CA VAL A 62 -6.45 2.53 -19.70
C VAL A 62 -7.63 2.32 -18.75
N PHE A 63 -7.33 2.16 -17.46
CA PHE A 63 -8.35 1.96 -16.45
C PHE A 63 -8.76 3.27 -15.80
N THR A 64 -9.87 3.82 -16.29
CA THR A 64 -10.47 5.06 -15.77
C THR A 64 -11.90 4.82 -15.29
N VAL A 65 -12.27 5.46 -14.19
CA VAL A 65 -13.66 5.60 -13.73
C VAL A 65 -13.95 7.05 -13.42
N SER A 66 -15.15 7.51 -13.75
CA SER A 66 -15.62 8.88 -13.47
C SER A 66 -17.01 8.82 -12.88
N LYS A 67 -17.29 9.72 -11.94
CA LYS A 67 -18.62 9.86 -11.35
C LYS A 67 -18.91 11.33 -11.05
N GLU A 68 -20.12 11.75 -11.39
CA GLU A 68 -20.65 13.04 -10.97
C GLU A 68 -21.07 12.97 -9.49
N ILE A 69 -20.58 13.91 -8.69
CA ILE A 69 -20.77 13.98 -7.24
C ILE A 69 -21.24 15.38 -6.87
N ASP A 70 -22.32 15.48 -6.12
CA ASP A 70 -22.69 16.68 -5.40
C ASP A 70 -21.85 16.78 -4.11
N GLY A 71 -21.11 17.87 -3.96
CA GLY A 71 -20.23 18.06 -2.81
C GLY A 71 -20.95 18.29 -1.49
N GLU A 72 -22.23 18.67 -1.52
CA GLU A 72 -23.07 18.81 -0.33
C GLU A 72 -23.46 17.43 0.21
N ASP A 73 -23.88 16.52 -0.67
CA ASP A 73 -24.28 15.14 -0.33
C ASP A 73 -23.09 14.20 -0.15
N GLY A 74 -21.94 14.50 -0.75
CA GLY A 74 -20.79 13.60 -0.79
C GLY A 74 -21.02 12.37 -1.66
N GLY A 75 -20.26 11.30 -1.41
CA GLY A 75 -20.44 10.03 -2.10
C GLY A 75 -19.17 9.19 -2.18
N ASN A 76 -19.15 8.26 -3.14
CA ASN A 76 -18.01 7.38 -3.35
C ASN A 76 -17.75 7.15 -4.85
N VAL A 77 -16.47 7.07 -5.21
CA VAL A 77 -15.99 6.58 -6.51
C VAL A 77 -15.19 5.30 -6.28
N THR A 78 -15.56 4.23 -6.99
CA THR A 78 -14.87 2.93 -6.89
C THR A 78 -14.24 2.54 -8.23
N LEU A 79 -12.95 2.23 -8.21
CA LEU A 79 -12.22 1.59 -9.29
C LEU A 79 -11.93 0.15 -8.89
N PHE A 80 -12.48 -0.82 -9.62
CA PHE A 80 -12.11 -2.23 -9.50
C PHE A 80 -11.82 -2.79 -10.89
N LYS A 81 -10.59 -3.28 -11.08
CA LYS A 81 -10.10 -3.81 -12.35
C LYS A 81 -9.12 -4.96 -12.10
N TYR A 82 -8.96 -5.79 -13.12
CA TYR A 82 -7.88 -6.76 -13.19
C TYR A 82 -7.42 -6.91 -14.64
N TYR A 83 -6.20 -7.39 -14.83
CA TYR A 83 -5.71 -7.85 -16.14
C TYR A 83 -4.82 -9.09 -15.95
N ILE A 84 -4.56 -9.80 -17.04
CA ILE A 84 -3.57 -10.88 -17.08
C ILE A 84 -2.22 -10.29 -17.45
N THR A 85 -1.19 -10.60 -16.67
CA THR A 85 0.19 -10.17 -16.94
C THR A 85 0.79 -10.93 -18.11
N GLU A 86 1.88 -10.45 -18.68
CA GLU A 86 2.66 -11.16 -19.71
C GLU A 86 3.12 -12.56 -19.23
N SER A 87 3.34 -12.73 -17.93
CA SER A 87 3.68 -14.02 -17.29
C SER A 87 2.47 -14.94 -17.07
N GLY A 88 1.25 -14.52 -17.43
CA GLY A 88 0.02 -15.30 -17.32
C GLY A 88 -0.64 -15.26 -15.94
N TRP A 89 -0.13 -14.47 -15.00
CA TRP A 89 -0.70 -14.32 -13.67
C TRP A 89 -1.75 -13.20 -13.64
N PRO A 90 -2.78 -13.29 -12.78
CA PRO A 90 -3.74 -12.21 -12.64
C PRO A 90 -3.18 -11.09 -11.75
N PHE A 91 -3.39 -9.85 -12.18
CA PHE A 91 -3.09 -8.65 -11.41
C PHE A 91 -4.39 -7.91 -11.09
N TYR A 92 -4.58 -7.52 -9.82
CA TYR A 92 -5.80 -6.88 -9.34
C TYR A 92 -5.54 -5.48 -8.81
N ILE A 93 -6.44 -4.56 -9.17
CA ILE A 93 -6.47 -3.18 -8.68
C ILE A 93 -7.82 -2.91 -8.05
N TYR A 94 -7.79 -2.33 -6.86
CA TYR A 94 -8.97 -1.80 -6.20
C TYR A 94 -8.65 -0.47 -5.55
N ALA A 95 -9.55 0.50 -5.71
CA ALA A 95 -9.51 1.75 -5.00
C ALA A 95 -10.91 2.30 -4.78
N THR A 96 -11.15 2.85 -3.59
CA THR A 96 -12.36 3.58 -3.24
C THR A 96 -11.98 4.94 -2.69
N LEU A 97 -12.54 5.98 -3.30
CA LEU A 97 -12.46 7.35 -2.82
C LEU A 97 -13.79 7.72 -2.17
N ASP A 98 -13.79 7.84 -0.85
CA ASP A 98 -14.92 8.34 -0.08
C ASP A 98 -14.84 9.86 0.01
N ILE A 99 -15.91 10.50 -0.43
CA ILE A 99 -16.08 11.95 -0.48
C ILE A 99 -17.07 12.30 0.63
N PRO A 100 -16.63 12.98 1.71
CA PRO A 100 -17.54 13.32 2.78
C PRO A 100 -18.56 14.38 2.33
N GLU A 101 -19.73 14.39 2.96
CA GLU A 101 -20.69 15.48 2.84
C GLU A 101 -20.03 16.83 3.11
N ASN A 102 -20.45 17.85 2.36
CA ASN A 102 -19.90 19.21 2.41
C ASN A 102 -18.39 19.28 2.13
N ALA A 103 -17.86 18.39 1.26
CA ALA A 103 -16.45 18.43 0.85
C ALA A 103 -16.14 19.60 -0.10
N PHE A 104 -17.13 20.04 -0.87
CA PHE A 104 -17.04 21.17 -1.79
C PHE A 104 -18.44 21.68 -2.13
N GLN A 105 -18.53 22.84 -2.78
CA GLN A 105 -19.80 23.39 -3.25
C GLN A 105 -20.15 22.92 -4.66
N GLY A 106 -21.43 22.60 -4.86
CA GLY A 106 -22.01 22.21 -6.15
C GLY A 106 -21.55 20.84 -6.65
N THR A 107 -21.81 20.57 -7.91
CA THR A 107 -21.56 19.27 -8.53
C THR A 107 -20.23 19.25 -9.28
N LYS A 108 -19.48 18.14 -9.19
CA LYS A 108 -18.22 17.93 -9.91
C LYS A 108 -18.12 16.50 -10.45
N ILE A 109 -17.47 16.34 -11.60
CA ILE A 109 -17.06 15.02 -12.09
C ILE A 109 -15.71 14.68 -11.44
N ILE A 110 -15.73 13.65 -10.61
CA ILE A 110 -14.54 13.11 -9.95
C ILE A 110 -14.06 11.91 -10.75
N THR A 111 -12.78 11.89 -11.11
CA THR A 111 -12.21 10.85 -11.98
C THR A 111 -10.99 10.21 -11.32
N MET A 112 -10.88 8.90 -11.45
CA MET A 112 -9.72 8.10 -11.06
C MET A 112 -9.18 7.37 -12.28
N THR A 113 -7.91 7.56 -12.58
CA THR A 113 -7.20 6.89 -13.68
C THR A 113 -5.99 6.15 -13.12
N LEU A 114 -5.93 4.85 -13.33
CA LEU A 114 -4.75 4.05 -13.01
C LEU A 114 -3.59 4.44 -13.95
N ASP A 115 -2.41 4.64 -13.39
CA ASP A 115 -1.19 4.83 -14.16
C ASP A 115 -0.79 3.53 -14.88
N GLU A 116 -0.24 3.63 -16.08
CA GLU A 116 0.02 2.43 -16.90
C GLU A 116 1.29 1.69 -16.50
N GLU A 117 2.23 2.39 -15.87
CA GLU A 117 3.57 1.89 -15.56
C GLU A 117 3.77 1.68 -14.05
N PHE A 118 3.14 2.51 -13.22
CA PHE A 118 3.39 2.53 -11.77
C PHE A 118 2.13 2.30 -10.94
N ALA A 119 2.30 1.77 -9.73
CA ALA A 119 1.25 1.53 -8.74
C ALA A 119 0.74 2.85 -8.14
N THR A 120 0.20 3.69 -9.01
CA THR A 120 -0.29 5.03 -8.70
C THR A 120 -1.64 5.25 -9.40
N ILE A 121 -2.51 6.05 -8.79
CA ILE A 121 -3.78 6.46 -9.36
C ILE A 121 -3.77 7.99 -9.43
N HIS A 122 -4.11 8.51 -10.59
CA HIS A 122 -4.29 9.93 -10.85
C HIS A 122 -5.75 10.30 -10.56
N PHE A 123 -5.95 11.28 -9.67
CA PHE A 123 -7.25 11.82 -9.30
C PHE A 123 -7.47 13.19 -9.96
N TYR A 124 -8.68 13.42 -10.47
CA TYR A 124 -9.06 14.70 -11.10
C TYR A 124 -10.35 15.25 -10.48
N PRO A 125 -10.51 16.59 -10.46
CA PRO A 125 -9.62 17.62 -11.04
C PRO A 125 -8.44 18.06 -10.14
N GLU A 126 -7.21 18.12 -10.69
CA GLU A 126 -6.00 18.51 -9.94
C GLU A 126 -5.92 20.00 -9.56
N THR A 127 -6.38 20.90 -10.43
CA THR A 127 -6.18 22.35 -10.28
C THR A 127 -7.16 23.01 -9.32
N GLN A 128 -8.05 22.24 -8.70
CA GLN A 128 -9.03 22.78 -7.76
C GLN A 128 -8.48 22.83 -6.35
N THR A 129 -8.71 23.96 -5.70
CA THR A 129 -8.20 24.27 -4.36
C THR A 129 -9.31 24.49 -3.34
N ASN A 130 -10.58 24.50 -3.77
CA ASN A 130 -11.74 24.75 -2.91
C ASN A 130 -12.32 23.46 -2.30
N TRP A 131 -11.46 22.61 -1.76
CA TRP A 131 -11.84 21.45 -0.97
C TRP A 131 -11.93 21.84 0.51
N TYR A 132 -13.11 21.67 1.11
CA TYR A 132 -13.37 22.03 2.51
C TYR A 132 -13.04 20.90 3.48
N LYS A 133 -13.07 19.65 2.99
CA LYS A 133 -12.78 18.44 3.77
C LYS A 133 -11.90 17.50 2.95
N PRO A 134 -11.02 16.73 3.61
CA PRO A 134 -10.23 15.73 2.92
C PRO A 134 -11.09 14.55 2.46
N PHE A 135 -10.65 13.93 1.38
CA PHE A 135 -11.19 12.67 0.89
C PHE A 135 -10.48 11.50 1.54
N ILE A 136 -11.16 10.37 1.67
CA ILE A 136 -10.59 9.16 2.25
C ILE A 136 -10.39 8.11 1.15
N LEU A 137 -9.14 7.72 0.94
CA LEU A 137 -8.76 6.71 -0.03
C LEU A 137 -8.43 5.39 0.68
N ASN A 138 -9.07 4.32 0.20
CA ASN A 138 -8.61 2.96 0.43
C ASN A 138 -8.18 2.37 -0.91
N GLN A 139 -7.00 1.76 -0.97
CA GLN A 139 -6.44 1.23 -2.21
C GLN A 139 -5.65 -0.04 -1.94
N TYR A 140 -5.73 -1.01 -2.85
CA TYR A 140 -4.77 -2.10 -2.90
C TYR A 140 -4.39 -2.48 -4.34
N PHE A 141 -3.19 -3.02 -4.46
CA PHE A 141 -2.69 -3.75 -5.61
C PHE A 141 -2.33 -5.16 -5.17
N GLN A 142 -2.69 -6.17 -5.95
CA GLN A 142 -2.37 -7.57 -5.65
C GLN A 142 -1.85 -8.28 -6.90
N GLY A 143 -0.85 -9.14 -6.72
CA GLY A 143 -0.12 -9.77 -7.82
C GLY A 143 1.07 -8.96 -8.33
N LEU A 144 1.56 -8.00 -7.54
CA LEU A 144 2.82 -7.30 -7.83
C LEU A 144 3.99 -8.28 -7.81
N ASP A 145 4.84 -8.19 -8.83
CA ASP A 145 6.10 -8.93 -8.86
C ASP A 145 7.23 -8.09 -8.25
N TYR A 146 7.57 -8.42 -7.01
CA TYR A 146 8.69 -7.78 -6.33
C TYR A 146 10.05 -8.43 -6.65
N VAL A 147 10.09 -9.50 -7.45
CA VAL A 147 11.34 -10.23 -7.76
C VAL A 147 12.27 -9.41 -8.66
N GLY A 148 11.74 -8.49 -9.48
CA GLY A 148 12.52 -7.59 -10.33
C GLY A 148 13.04 -6.31 -9.65
N LEU A 149 12.41 -5.89 -8.55
CA LEU A 149 12.76 -4.65 -7.83
C LEU A 149 13.90 -4.85 -6.82
N PHE A 150 14.25 -6.09 -6.49
CA PHE A 150 15.16 -6.41 -5.39
C PHE A 150 16.06 -7.61 -5.74
N SER A 151 17.29 -7.62 -5.23
CA SER A 151 18.07 -8.86 -5.26
C SER A 151 17.30 -9.96 -4.53
N LYS A 152 17.34 -11.19 -5.04
CA LYS A 152 16.68 -12.38 -4.49
C LYS A 152 16.89 -12.59 -2.98
N TYR A 153 17.91 -11.95 -2.41
CA TYR A 153 18.36 -12.08 -1.02
C TYR A 153 17.97 -10.91 -0.10
N MET A 154 17.29 -9.88 -0.60
CA MET A 154 16.85 -8.77 0.24
C MET A 154 15.56 -9.12 0.96
N ILE A 155 15.54 -8.96 2.29
CA ILE A 155 14.32 -9.05 3.09
C ILE A 155 13.59 -7.72 2.92
N MET A 156 12.42 -7.76 2.29
CA MET A 156 11.52 -6.61 2.23
C MET A 156 10.63 -6.60 3.46
N THR A 157 10.57 -5.45 4.10
CA THR A 157 9.68 -5.19 5.21
C THR A 157 8.71 -4.08 4.85
N LEU A 158 7.68 -3.97 5.69
CA LEU A 158 6.73 -2.89 5.63
C LEU A 158 7.43 -1.50 5.68
N GLU A 159 8.57 -1.40 6.38
CA GLU A 159 9.32 -0.16 6.54
C GLU A 159 10.04 0.28 5.27
N ASP A 160 10.12 -0.54 4.22
CA ASP A 160 10.77 -0.16 2.95
C ASP A 160 9.84 0.65 2.04
N PHE A 161 8.55 0.71 2.35
CA PHE A 161 7.54 1.35 1.51
C PHE A 161 6.98 2.61 2.16
N ASP A 162 6.44 3.49 1.32
CA ASP A 162 5.55 4.56 1.76
C ASP A 162 4.44 4.83 0.74
N PHE A 163 3.35 5.40 1.23
CA PHE A 163 2.24 5.88 0.41
C PHE A 163 2.30 7.40 0.35
N VAL A 164 2.41 7.91 -0.87
CA VAL A 164 2.77 9.29 -1.16
C VAL A 164 1.87 9.88 -2.25
N TYR A 165 1.93 11.20 -2.39
CA TYR A 165 1.46 11.88 -3.59
C TYR A 165 2.63 12.53 -4.31
N GLN A 166 2.54 12.63 -5.64
CA GLN A 166 3.54 13.26 -6.48
C GLN A 166 3.11 14.68 -6.81
N ASN A 167 3.87 15.68 -6.35
CA ASN A 167 3.58 17.07 -6.66
C ASN A 167 4.00 17.42 -8.11
N GLN A 168 3.65 18.63 -8.55
CA GLN A 168 3.91 19.10 -9.92
C GLN A 168 5.40 19.16 -10.29
N ASN A 169 6.30 19.21 -9.30
CA ASN A 169 7.75 19.22 -9.50
C ASN A 169 8.34 17.81 -9.57
N GLY A 170 7.50 16.77 -9.48
CA GLY A 170 7.93 15.38 -9.48
C GLY A 170 8.48 14.88 -8.15
N GLN A 171 8.50 15.72 -7.11
CA GLN A 171 8.80 15.32 -5.74
C GLN A 171 7.61 14.57 -5.14
N VAL A 172 7.88 13.71 -4.15
CA VAL A 172 6.82 12.97 -3.47
C VAL A 172 6.75 13.33 -2.00
N GLU A 173 5.53 13.40 -1.48
CA GLU A 173 5.25 13.78 -0.11
C GLU A 173 4.37 12.72 0.55
N THR A 174 4.66 12.39 1.80
CA THR A 174 3.90 11.39 2.54
C THR A 174 2.46 11.82 2.80
N VAL A 175 1.57 10.84 2.73
CA VAL A 175 0.14 11.04 2.98
C VAL A 175 -0.21 10.45 4.33
N LYS A 176 -0.94 11.23 5.14
CA LYS A 176 -1.51 10.75 6.39
C LYS A 176 -2.47 9.60 6.11
N LYS A 177 -2.35 8.50 6.83
CA LYS A 177 -3.09 7.26 6.63
C LYS A 177 -3.34 6.54 7.95
N ASP A 178 -4.40 5.76 8.01
CA ASP A 178 -4.74 4.99 9.21
C ASP A 178 -3.89 3.73 9.33
N ALA A 179 -3.75 3.01 8.22
CA ALA A 179 -2.98 1.78 8.17
C ALA A 179 -2.42 1.52 6.78
N PHE A 180 -1.40 0.66 6.74
CA PHE A 180 -0.91 0.07 5.52
C PHE A 180 -0.52 -1.38 5.74
N GLN A 181 -0.64 -2.19 4.69
CA GLN A 181 -0.38 -3.62 4.71
C GLN A 181 0.47 -4.00 3.51
N PHE A 182 1.42 -4.89 3.75
CA PHE A 182 2.27 -5.48 2.74
C PHE A 182 2.29 -7.00 2.93
N ASN A 183 2.12 -7.75 1.84
CA ASN A 183 2.34 -9.19 1.83
C ASN A 183 3.11 -9.57 0.57
N ARG A 184 4.38 -9.96 0.76
CA ARG A 184 5.29 -10.33 -0.32
C ARG A 184 4.79 -11.54 -1.12
N GLN A 185 4.27 -12.57 -0.45
CA GLN A 185 3.84 -13.81 -1.10
C GLN A 185 2.65 -13.59 -2.03
N LEU A 186 1.74 -12.69 -1.66
CA LEU A 186 0.56 -12.35 -2.45
C LEU A 186 0.83 -11.23 -3.47
N GLY A 187 2.01 -10.63 -3.47
CA GLY A 187 2.25 -9.42 -4.25
C GLY A 187 1.33 -8.26 -3.82
N LEU A 188 1.00 -8.16 -2.53
CA LEU A 188 0.00 -7.23 -2.01
C LEU A 188 0.68 -6.00 -1.40
N ILE A 189 0.18 -4.83 -1.78
CA ILE A 189 0.38 -3.58 -1.04
C ILE A 189 -0.96 -2.86 -0.92
N LYS A 190 -1.27 -2.34 0.27
CA LYS A 190 -2.58 -1.78 0.60
C LYS A 190 -2.44 -0.59 1.55
N VAL A 191 -3.23 0.46 1.30
CA VAL A 191 -3.39 1.61 2.17
C VAL A 191 -4.85 1.70 2.59
N GLN A 192 -5.06 2.07 3.86
CA GLN A 192 -6.38 2.31 4.42
C GLN A 192 -6.43 3.70 5.03
N GLY A 193 -7.52 4.41 4.77
CA GLY A 193 -7.76 5.71 5.37
C GLY A 193 -6.77 6.79 4.92
N ALA A 194 -6.24 6.72 3.70
CA ALA A 194 -5.35 7.79 3.21
C ALA A 194 -6.12 9.09 3.05
N ASN A 195 -5.58 10.17 3.62
CA ASN A 195 -6.22 11.47 3.70
C ASN A 195 -5.75 12.36 2.54
N LEU A 196 -6.61 12.52 1.53
CA LEU A 196 -6.35 13.31 0.33
C LEU A 196 -6.88 14.73 0.56
N THR A 197 -5.98 15.71 0.73
CA THR A 197 -6.35 17.13 0.90
C THR A 197 -6.51 17.87 -0.42
N HIS A 198 -6.10 17.25 -1.52
CA HIS A 198 -6.22 17.73 -2.88
C HIS A 198 -6.22 16.53 -3.83
N PHE A 199 -6.38 16.77 -5.13
CA PHE A 199 -6.24 15.74 -6.15
C PHE A 199 -4.91 15.88 -6.88
N SER A 200 -4.31 14.73 -7.15
CA SER A 200 -2.95 14.56 -7.66
C SER A 200 -2.78 13.08 -8.06
N ARG A 201 -1.56 12.66 -8.38
CA ARG A 201 -1.17 11.25 -8.49
C ARG A 201 -0.76 10.73 -7.12
N TYR A 202 -1.48 9.72 -6.63
CA TYR A 202 -1.22 9.06 -5.34
C TYR A 202 -0.81 7.61 -5.57
N GLY A 203 0.19 7.12 -4.84
CA GLY A 203 0.61 5.74 -4.98
C GLY A 203 1.79 5.36 -4.09
N TRP A 204 2.46 4.29 -4.50
CA TRP A 204 3.49 3.65 -3.68
C TRP A 204 4.89 3.94 -4.17
N ILE A 205 5.77 4.17 -3.20
CA ILE A 205 7.20 4.20 -3.41
C ILE A 205 7.88 3.14 -2.55
N ARG A 206 9.05 2.72 -3.01
CA ARG A 206 10.09 2.13 -2.20
C ARG A 206 11.07 3.23 -1.80
N LYS A 207 11.37 3.34 -0.51
CA LYS A 207 12.41 4.23 0.02
C LYS A 207 13.77 3.61 -0.28
N GLN A 208 14.70 4.38 -0.81
CA GLN A 208 16.11 3.98 -0.82
C GLN A 208 16.70 4.35 0.54
N GLY A 209 17.38 3.38 1.16
CA GLY A 209 18.01 3.51 2.47
C GLY A 209 19.50 3.77 2.34
#